data_AF-A0AAJ0DMW1-F1
#
_entry.id   AF-A0AAJ0DMW1-F1
#
_cell.length_a   1.000
_cell.length_b   1.000
_cell.length_c   1.000
_cell.angle_alpha   90.00
_cell.angle_beta   90.00
_cell.angle_gamma   90.00
#
_symmetry.space_group_name_H-M   'P 1'
#
loop_
_entity.id
_entity.type
_entity.pdbx_description
1 polymer ?
#
loop_
_entity_poly.entity_id
_entity_poly.type
_entity_poly.pdbx_seq_one_letter_code
_entity_poly.pdbx_strand_id
1 'polypeptide(L)'
;MRVEKFLLSPPSLEELVERLKAPLDANYKHASVAVVNCPDLRKAPFHLATEGLSGEEKIADVGGQPNLFPRPRLDSIWSIPEIGKNMEMSPEKGSLIGAGAGPFHVIGQNSELAPNLSWQGGLDKVDNKSQVIQIKRTTGEVSVGTSPSVDCGLMVNLYGSLGEPGPVLKITAKGRKGSEKSFTECIRKGLNTAYGNERTISLGGAFVVKAGKATYHIMPDFPAESDLPFKDRKEVEKWLTFHDFDSPVVGLCVLHSADPGNKMGLRIEHTHAFSPLGKNAGGHYHYEAEGEEDIIEYEGYFNTARAIYRIDSPANVKG
;
A
#
# COMPACT_ATOMS: atom_id res chain seq x y z
N MET A 1 19.88 6.38 7.80
CA MET A 1 18.60 5.93 8.34
C MET A 1 18.87 4.90 9.43
N ARG A 2 18.14 4.93 10.55
CA ARG A 2 18.12 3.84 11.54
C ARG A 2 17.28 2.71 10.96
N VAL A 3 17.80 1.48 10.98
CA VAL A 3 17.10 0.32 10.42
C VAL A 3 17.01 -0.78 11.48
N GLU A 4 15.80 -1.27 11.69
CA GLU A 4 15.50 -2.44 12.51
C GLU A 4 14.94 -3.54 11.60
N LYS A 5 15.58 -4.71 11.58
CA LYS A 5 15.20 -5.84 10.72
C LYS A 5 14.52 -6.92 11.54
N PHE A 6 13.36 -7.37 11.08
CA PHE A 6 12.64 -8.51 11.62
C PHE A 6 12.52 -9.60 10.56
N LEU A 7 13.02 -10.79 10.85
CA LEU A 7 12.91 -11.95 9.96
C LEU A 7 11.55 -12.61 10.13
N LEU A 8 10.92 -12.93 9.00
CA LEU A 8 9.65 -13.65 8.94
C LEU A 8 9.90 -15.10 8.54
N SER A 9 9.03 -15.99 9.01
CA SER A 9 8.96 -17.38 8.56
C SER A 9 7.57 -17.63 7.96
N PRO A 10 7.28 -17.04 6.78
CA PRO A 10 5.98 -17.17 6.15
C PRO A 10 5.71 -18.65 5.81
N PRO A 11 4.46 -19.11 5.92
CA PRO A 11 4.05 -20.41 5.41
C PRO A 11 4.14 -20.45 3.88
N SER A 12 3.95 -21.62 3.28
CA SER A 12 3.89 -21.72 1.82
C SER A 12 2.64 -21.01 1.27
N LEU A 13 2.67 -20.67 -0.02
CA LEU A 13 1.50 -20.03 -0.66
C LEU A 13 0.29 -20.98 -0.67
N GLU A 14 0.52 -22.29 -0.79
CA GLU A 14 -0.53 -23.31 -0.74
C GLU A 14 -1.20 -23.38 0.64
N GLU A 15 -0.43 -23.28 1.72
CA GLU A 15 -1.00 -23.21 3.07
C GLU A 15 -1.85 -21.93 3.23
N LEU A 16 -1.40 -20.81 2.67
CA LEU A 16 -2.18 -19.56 2.70
C LEU A 16 -3.48 -19.67 1.90
N VAL A 17 -3.50 -20.40 0.78
CA VAL A 17 -4.73 -20.72 0.04
C VAL A 17 -5.74 -21.43 0.95
N GLU A 18 -5.29 -22.45 1.69
CA GLU A 18 -6.16 -23.19 2.61
C GLU A 18 -6.71 -22.30 3.73
N ARG A 19 -5.87 -21.42 4.29
CA ARG A 19 -6.26 -20.54 5.41
C ARG A 19 -7.15 -19.38 5.02
N LEU A 20 -7.01 -18.85 3.80
CA LEU A 20 -7.78 -17.71 3.32
C LEU A 20 -9.14 -18.08 2.73
N LYS A 21 -9.34 -19.35 2.33
CA LYS A 21 -10.60 -19.79 1.72
C LYS A 21 -11.82 -19.49 2.58
N ALA A 22 -11.83 -19.97 3.82
CA ALA A 22 -12.99 -19.83 4.70
C ALA A 22 -13.32 -18.36 5.06
N PRO A 23 -12.35 -17.50 5.44
CA PRO A 23 -12.61 -16.07 5.65
C PRO A 23 -13.19 -15.36 4.42
N LEU A 24 -12.65 -15.63 3.22
CA LEU A 24 -13.14 -15.03 1.99
C LEU A 24 -14.54 -15.53 1.63
N ASP A 25 -14.80 -16.83 1.75
CA ASP A 25 -16.12 -17.44 1.50
C ASP A 25 -17.16 -16.96 2.52
N ALA A 26 -16.75 -16.61 3.74
CA ALA A 26 -17.64 -16.01 4.73
C ALA A 26 -18.02 -14.56 4.36
N ASN A 27 -17.08 -13.81 3.78
CA ASN A 27 -17.27 -12.39 3.52
C ASN A 27 -17.85 -12.06 2.13
N TYR A 28 -17.69 -12.95 1.15
CA TYR A 28 -18.11 -12.72 -0.24
C TYR A 28 -19.03 -13.84 -0.76
N LYS A 29 -19.90 -13.50 -1.72
CA LYS A 29 -20.80 -14.43 -2.40
C LYS A 29 -20.01 -15.37 -3.31
N HIS A 30 -19.01 -14.82 -4.00
CA HIS A 30 -18.07 -15.59 -4.80
C HIS A 30 -16.66 -15.17 -4.44
N ALA A 31 -15.86 -16.11 -3.95
CA ALA A 31 -14.45 -15.88 -3.74
C ALA A 31 -13.62 -17.05 -4.26
N SER A 32 -12.38 -16.76 -4.62
CA SER A 32 -11.38 -17.78 -4.91
C SER A 32 -10.01 -17.30 -4.45
N VAL A 33 -9.20 -18.23 -3.98
CA VAL A 33 -7.80 -18.03 -3.67
C VAL A 33 -7.03 -19.22 -4.22
N ALA A 34 -5.95 -18.98 -4.94
CA ALA A 34 -5.14 -20.02 -5.58
C ALA A 34 -3.68 -19.56 -5.75
N VAL A 35 -2.76 -20.52 -5.81
CA VAL A 35 -1.40 -20.26 -6.28
C VAL A 35 -1.40 -20.30 -7.80
N VAL A 36 -0.91 -19.25 -8.44
CA VAL A 36 -0.77 -19.15 -9.89
C VAL A 36 0.59 -18.59 -10.25
N ASN A 37 1.07 -18.83 -11.47
CA ASN A 37 2.15 -18.02 -12.00
C ASN A 37 1.67 -16.58 -12.18
N CYS A 38 2.45 -15.62 -11.67
CA CYS A 38 2.15 -14.20 -11.74
C CYS A 38 1.97 -13.81 -13.22
N PRO A 39 0.85 -13.15 -13.59
CA PRO A 39 0.73 -12.57 -14.91
C PRO A 39 1.74 -11.42 -15.05
N ASP A 40 2.05 -11.02 -16.29
CA ASP A 40 2.87 -9.83 -16.53
C ASP A 40 2.13 -8.56 -16.04
N LEU A 41 2.52 -8.06 -14.87
CA LEU A 41 1.90 -6.92 -14.21
C LEU A 41 2.21 -5.58 -14.90
N ARG A 42 3.09 -5.55 -15.91
CA ARG A 42 3.28 -4.36 -16.78
C ARG A 42 2.08 -4.17 -17.71
N LYS A 43 1.27 -5.21 -17.91
CA LYS A 43 0.09 -5.18 -18.77
C LYS A 43 -1.14 -4.67 -18.01
N ALA A 44 -2.20 -4.38 -18.77
CA ALA A 44 -3.48 -4.03 -18.19
C ALA A 44 -4.00 -5.17 -17.29
N PRO A 45 -4.70 -4.85 -16.18
CA PRO A 45 -5.05 -3.50 -15.74
C PRO A 45 -3.96 -2.82 -14.91
N PHE A 46 -2.87 -3.49 -14.51
CA PHE A 46 -1.98 -3.00 -13.45
C PHE A 46 -0.96 -1.97 -13.90
N HIS A 47 -0.39 -2.11 -15.10
CA HIS A 47 0.60 -1.18 -15.66
C HIS A 47 1.79 -0.87 -14.73
N LEU A 48 2.26 -1.88 -13.98
CA LEU A 48 3.39 -1.73 -13.07
C LEU A 48 4.72 -1.55 -13.82
N ALA A 49 5.72 -1.02 -13.12
CA ALA A 49 7.10 -0.96 -13.59
C ALA A 49 7.78 -2.35 -13.58
N THR A 50 7.15 -3.34 -12.97
CA THR A 50 7.68 -4.71 -12.79
C THR A 50 6.81 -5.75 -13.48
N GLU A 51 7.44 -6.83 -13.94
CA GLU A 51 6.76 -7.97 -14.57
C GLU A 51 6.03 -8.84 -13.55
N GLY A 52 6.65 -9.12 -12.41
CA GLY A 52 6.05 -9.93 -11.35
C GLY A 52 6.36 -9.44 -9.95
N LEU A 53 6.08 -10.30 -8.97
CA LEU A 53 6.20 -10.02 -7.53
C LEU A 53 7.12 -11.04 -6.82
N SER A 54 7.93 -11.80 -7.55
CA SER A 54 8.74 -12.87 -6.96
C SER A 54 10.21 -12.49 -6.88
N GLY A 55 10.91 -13.17 -5.96
CA GLY A 55 12.35 -13.07 -5.73
C GLY A 55 12.66 -12.13 -4.57
N GLU A 56 13.33 -12.66 -3.55
CA GLU A 56 13.79 -11.91 -2.36
C GLU A 56 12.75 -10.94 -1.75
N GLU A 57 11.57 -11.46 -1.44
CA GLU A 57 10.43 -10.66 -1.00
C GLU A 57 10.65 -10.02 0.38
N LYS A 58 10.53 -8.69 0.46
CA LYS A 58 10.81 -7.88 1.67
C LYS A 58 9.77 -6.77 1.81
N ILE A 59 9.56 -6.27 3.03
CA ILE A 59 8.73 -5.08 3.28
C ILE A 59 9.56 -4.01 4.00
N ALA A 60 9.31 -2.75 3.67
CA ALA A 60 9.74 -1.61 4.47
C ALA A 60 8.53 -0.88 5.08
N ASP A 61 8.69 -0.48 6.33
CA ASP A 61 7.84 0.50 7.01
C ASP A 61 8.74 1.68 7.41
N VAL A 62 8.65 2.76 6.64
CA VAL A 62 9.54 3.92 6.74
C VAL A 62 8.80 5.10 7.36
N GLY A 63 9.41 5.74 8.36
CA GLY A 63 8.80 6.88 9.01
C GLY A 63 7.52 6.48 9.73
N GLY A 64 6.41 7.17 9.52
CA GLY A 64 5.11 6.77 10.06
C GLY A 64 4.17 7.93 10.33
N GLN A 65 2.94 7.62 10.74
CA GLN A 65 1.95 8.64 11.09
C GLN A 65 2.40 9.69 12.12
N PRO A 66 3.30 9.40 13.06
CA PRO A 66 3.86 10.43 13.94
C PRO A 66 4.72 11.48 13.24
N ASN A 67 5.10 11.29 11.96
CA ASN A 67 5.70 12.36 11.14
C ASN A 67 4.65 13.33 10.59
N LEU A 68 3.36 12.96 10.55
CA LEU A 68 2.27 13.82 10.12
C LEU A 68 1.57 14.50 11.30
N PHE A 69 1.26 13.72 12.34
CA PHE A 69 0.52 14.16 13.52
C PHE A 69 1.42 14.19 14.77
N PRO A 70 1.32 15.22 15.64
CA PRO A 70 0.34 16.33 15.60
C PRO A 70 0.76 17.52 14.73
N ARG A 71 2.00 17.52 14.23
CA ARG A 71 2.51 18.52 13.30
C ARG A 71 3.34 17.83 12.22
N PRO A 72 3.14 18.17 10.93
CA PRO A 72 3.95 17.61 9.86
C PRO A 72 5.44 17.91 10.05
N ARG A 73 6.27 16.87 10.04
CA ARG A 73 7.74 16.95 10.01
C ARG A 73 8.20 17.01 8.56
N LEU A 74 8.25 18.22 8.01
CA LEU A 74 8.55 18.44 6.59
C LEU A 74 10.02 18.18 6.22
N ASP A 75 10.88 17.86 7.18
CA ASP A 75 12.24 17.36 7.00
C ASP A 75 12.29 15.83 6.88
N SER A 76 11.19 15.12 7.13
CA SER A 76 11.07 13.67 7.00
C SER A 76 10.89 13.28 5.53
N ILE A 77 11.99 13.28 4.79
CA ILE A 77 12.04 13.03 3.34
C ILE A 77 13.04 11.91 3.07
N TRP A 78 12.68 10.99 2.18
CA TRP A 78 13.54 9.88 1.77
C TRP A 78 13.49 9.66 0.26
N SER A 79 14.59 9.13 -0.28
CA SER A 79 14.65 8.60 -1.64
C SER A 79 14.26 7.12 -1.63
N ILE A 80 13.32 6.70 -2.48
CA ILE A 80 12.86 5.30 -2.52
C ILE A 80 13.99 4.32 -2.93
N PRO A 81 14.88 4.64 -3.89
CA PRO A 81 16.08 3.83 -4.15
C PRO A 81 17.00 3.67 -2.92
N GLU A 82 17.20 4.72 -2.11
CA GLU A 82 17.98 4.62 -0.88
C GLU A 82 17.27 3.74 0.16
N ILE A 83 15.94 3.80 0.25
CA ILE A 83 15.15 2.86 1.05
C ILE A 83 15.40 1.42 0.57
N GLY A 84 15.42 1.17 -0.75
CA GLY A 84 15.76 -0.13 -1.32
C GLY A 84 17.13 -0.65 -0.87
N LYS A 85 18.15 0.21 -0.77
CA LYS A 85 19.46 -0.16 -0.20
C LYS A 85 19.36 -0.56 1.27
N ASN A 86 18.59 0.18 2.06
CA ASN A 86 18.38 -0.10 3.49
C ASN A 86 17.51 -1.34 3.74
N MET A 87 16.71 -1.74 2.75
CA MET A 87 16.01 -3.02 2.69
C MET A 87 16.91 -4.18 2.25
N GLU A 88 18.21 -3.95 2.02
CA GLU A 88 19.13 -4.94 1.46
C GLU A 88 18.61 -5.54 0.13
N MET A 89 17.97 -4.71 -0.71
CA MET A 89 17.59 -5.12 -2.06
C MET A 89 18.82 -5.24 -2.97
N SER A 90 18.76 -6.11 -3.97
CA SER A 90 19.82 -6.24 -4.96
C SER A 90 20.03 -4.91 -5.71
N PRO A 91 21.28 -4.41 -5.82
CA PRO A 91 21.55 -3.20 -6.60
C PRO A 91 21.38 -3.43 -8.11
N GLU A 92 21.47 -4.67 -8.58
CA GLU A 92 21.41 -5.01 -9.99
C GLU A 92 19.98 -5.05 -10.53
N LYS A 93 19.01 -5.45 -9.71
CA LYS A 93 17.62 -5.60 -10.15
C LYS A 93 16.67 -5.59 -8.97
N GLY A 94 15.54 -4.93 -9.13
CA GLY A 94 14.45 -5.03 -8.18
C GLY A 94 13.26 -4.14 -8.53
N SER A 95 12.25 -4.23 -7.69
CA SER A 95 11.03 -3.44 -7.77
C SER A 95 10.54 -3.07 -6.39
N LEU A 96 9.88 -1.91 -6.30
CA LEU A 96 9.23 -1.40 -5.08
C LEU A 96 7.84 -0.89 -5.44
N ILE A 97 6.82 -1.43 -4.77
CA ILE A 97 5.42 -0.98 -4.87
C ILE A 97 4.84 -0.71 -3.48
N GLY A 98 3.86 0.18 -3.35
CA GLY A 98 3.19 0.36 -2.06
C GLY A 98 2.41 1.66 -1.91
N ALA A 99 2.51 2.28 -0.73
CA ALA A 99 1.71 3.42 -0.33
C ALA A 99 2.48 4.38 0.59
N GLY A 100 2.37 5.70 0.40
CA GLY A 100 3.01 6.69 1.26
C GLY A 100 2.59 8.11 0.95
N ALA A 101 3.20 9.10 1.63
CA ALA A 101 2.98 10.51 1.28
C ALA A 101 3.98 10.95 0.19
N GLY A 102 3.50 11.80 -0.73
CA GLY A 102 4.27 12.24 -1.88
C GLY A 102 5.41 13.20 -1.57
N PRO A 103 6.30 13.44 -2.53
CA PRO A 103 7.45 14.32 -2.39
C PRO A 103 7.02 15.79 -2.41
N PHE A 104 6.44 16.25 -1.30
CA PHE A 104 5.93 17.62 -1.16
C PHE A 104 7.01 18.69 -1.35
N HIS A 105 8.29 18.36 -1.10
CA HIS A 105 9.42 19.26 -1.36
C HIS A 105 9.70 19.46 -2.86
N VAL A 106 9.24 18.54 -3.71
CA VAL A 106 9.37 18.65 -5.18
C VAL A 106 8.09 19.21 -5.79
N ILE A 107 6.93 18.70 -5.37
CA ILE A 107 5.62 19.08 -5.92
C ILE A 107 5.18 20.45 -5.39
N GLY A 108 5.69 20.85 -4.21
CA GLY A 108 5.35 22.09 -3.53
C GLY A 108 4.04 22.04 -2.75
N GLN A 109 3.41 20.87 -2.59
CA GLN A 109 2.20 20.64 -1.79
C GLN A 109 2.11 19.20 -1.29
N ASN A 110 1.25 18.95 -0.30
CA ASN A 110 0.95 17.60 0.15
C ASN A 110 0.25 16.76 -0.94
N SER A 111 0.45 15.44 -0.87
CA SER A 111 -0.16 14.48 -1.79
C SER A 111 -0.06 13.05 -1.25
N GLU A 112 -0.93 12.18 -1.74
CA GLU A 112 -0.74 10.73 -1.65
C GLU A 112 0.22 10.26 -2.74
N LEU A 113 1.01 9.23 -2.44
CA LEU A 113 1.91 8.56 -3.37
C LEU A 113 1.57 7.08 -3.46
N ALA A 114 1.43 6.57 -4.68
CA ALA A 114 1.45 5.14 -4.99
C ALA A 114 2.82 4.79 -5.61
N PRO A 115 3.85 4.44 -4.81
CA PRO A 115 5.14 3.98 -5.30
C PRO A 115 5.00 2.83 -6.29
N ASN A 116 5.62 2.96 -7.46
CA ASN A 116 5.68 1.92 -8.49
C ASN A 116 6.97 2.09 -9.28
N LEU A 117 8.03 1.45 -8.82
CA LEU A 117 9.38 1.60 -9.39
C LEU A 117 10.01 0.24 -9.66
N SER A 118 10.87 0.19 -10.67
CA SER A 118 11.79 -0.92 -10.90
C SER A 118 13.16 -0.42 -11.35
N TRP A 119 14.17 -1.27 -11.25
CA TRP A 119 15.51 -0.98 -11.76
C TRP A 119 16.14 -2.24 -12.35
N GLN A 120 17.03 -2.03 -13.31
CA GLN A 120 17.88 -3.05 -13.92
C GLN A 120 19.24 -2.44 -14.27
N GLY A 121 20.31 -3.09 -13.80
CA GLY A 121 21.70 -2.64 -13.99
C GLY A 121 22.06 -1.37 -13.21
N GLY A 122 21.48 -1.20 -12.02
CA GLY A 122 21.80 -0.13 -11.06
C GLY A 122 20.59 0.66 -10.53
N LEU A 123 20.65 1.09 -9.27
CA LEU A 123 19.64 1.95 -8.61
C LEU A 123 19.65 3.41 -9.11
N ASP A 124 20.58 3.77 -9.99
CA ASP A 124 20.60 5.02 -10.75
C ASP A 124 19.73 4.95 -12.03
N LYS A 125 19.31 3.74 -12.44
CA LYS A 125 18.51 3.47 -13.64
C LYS A 125 17.11 3.02 -13.27
N VAL A 126 16.38 3.90 -12.60
CA VAL A 126 15.04 3.62 -12.10
C VAL A 126 13.98 3.95 -13.15
N ASP A 127 13.13 2.98 -13.49
CA ASP A 127 11.85 3.21 -14.17
C ASP A 127 10.81 3.59 -13.12
N ASN A 128 10.53 4.89 -13.00
CA ASN A 128 9.56 5.41 -12.05
C ASN A 128 8.18 5.58 -12.71
N LYS A 129 7.24 4.72 -12.33
CA LYS A 129 5.82 4.80 -12.71
C LYS A 129 4.91 5.19 -11.55
N SER A 130 5.49 5.67 -10.44
CA SER A 130 4.74 6.05 -9.25
C SER A 130 3.71 7.13 -9.58
N GLN A 131 2.55 7.07 -8.95
CA GLN A 131 1.50 8.06 -9.13
C GLN A 131 1.39 8.95 -7.90
N VAL A 132 1.18 10.24 -8.14
CA VAL A 132 0.83 11.26 -7.15
C VAL A 132 -0.65 11.54 -7.29
N ILE A 133 -1.36 11.51 -6.15
CA ILE A 133 -2.78 11.84 -6.07
C ILE A 133 -2.93 13.02 -5.12
N GLN A 134 -3.58 14.08 -5.57
CA GLN A 134 -3.66 15.32 -4.81
C GLN A 134 -4.96 16.08 -5.04
N ILE A 135 -5.32 16.92 -4.09
CA ILE A 135 -6.35 17.95 -4.26
C ILE A 135 -5.67 19.21 -4.82
N LYS A 136 -6.13 19.70 -5.98
CA LYS A 136 -5.60 20.92 -6.60
C LYS A 136 -5.96 22.13 -5.72
N ARG A 137 -4.96 22.89 -5.26
CA ARG A 137 -5.17 24.12 -4.47
C ARG A 137 -6.12 25.13 -5.13
N THR A 138 -6.09 25.23 -6.46
CA THR A 138 -6.83 26.25 -7.20
C THR A 138 -8.31 25.90 -7.42
N THR A 139 -8.65 24.61 -7.53
CA THR A 139 -10.00 24.17 -7.90
C THR A 139 -10.67 23.30 -6.85
N GLY A 140 -9.91 22.73 -5.90
CA GLY A 140 -10.41 21.72 -4.97
C GLY A 140 -10.67 20.35 -5.61
N GLU A 141 -10.34 20.18 -6.90
CA GLU A 141 -10.56 18.93 -7.63
C GLU A 141 -9.42 17.94 -7.41
N VAL A 142 -9.75 16.65 -7.55
CA VAL A 142 -8.78 15.56 -7.56
C VAL A 142 -7.93 15.62 -8.84
N SER A 143 -6.63 15.37 -8.68
CA SER A 143 -5.67 15.22 -9.76
C SER A 143 -4.83 13.99 -9.53
N VAL A 144 -4.65 13.18 -10.58
CA VAL A 144 -3.74 12.04 -10.58
C VAL A 144 -2.69 12.26 -11.68
N GLY A 145 -1.43 11.98 -11.40
CA GLY A 145 -0.36 12.11 -12.38
C GLY A 145 0.89 11.35 -11.97
N THR A 146 1.81 11.17 -12.92
CA THR A 146 3.09 10.50 -12.64
C THR A 146 3.95 11.36 -11.73
N SER A 147 4.57 10.75 -10.72
CA SER A 147 5.46 11.44 -9.79
C SER A 147 6.67 12.01 -10.55
N PRO A 148 7.02 13.29 -10.36
CA PRO A 148 8.21 13.89 -10.95
C PRO A 148 9.50 13.47 -10.22
N SER A 149 9.40 12.74 -9.11
CA SER A 149 10.52 12.35 -8.25
C SER A 149 10.41 10.90 -7.77
N VAL A 150 11.55 10.31 -7.42
CA VAL A 150 11.66 9.03 -6.72
C VAL A 150 11.64 9.17 -5.19
N ASP A 151 11.43 10.38 -4.69
CA ASP A 151 11.35 10.66 -3.27
C ASP A 151 9.93 10.47 -2.73
N CYS A 152 9.85 10.31 -1.41
CA CYS A 152 8.63 10.31 -0.62
C CYS A 152 8.83 11.14 0.65
N GLY A 153 7.73 11.55 1.27
CA GLY A 153 7.74 12.28 2.53
C GLY A 153 6.95 11.55 3.63
N LEU A 154 7.13 11.97 4.89
CA LEU A 154 6.40 11.57 6.10
C LEU A 154 6.38 10.06 6.43
N MET A 155 5.83 9.23 5.56
CA MET A 155 5.78 7.79 5.72
C MET A 155 5.66 7.10 4.37
N VAL A 156 6.23 5.90 4.26
CA VAL A 156 5.99 5.01 3.13
C VAL A 156 6.07 3.55 3.58
N ASN A 157 5.13 2.75 3.10
CA ASN A 157 5.09 1.31 3.26
C ASN A 157 5.33 0.69 1.89
N LEU A 158 6.40 -0.09 1.75
CA LEU A 158 6.83 -0.67 0.47
C LEU A 158 6.91 -2.18 0.56
N TYR A 159 6.46 -2.83 -0.50
CA TYR A 159 6.79 -4.20 -0.82
C TYR A 159 7.91 -4.20 -1.87
N GLY A 160 8.98 -4.96 -1.60
CA GLY A 160 10.11 -5.13 -2.48
C GLY A 160 10.30 -6.57 -2.92
N SER A 161 10.68 -6.76 -4.18
CA SER A 161 11.10 -8.04 -4.74
C SER A 161 12.09 -7.83 -5.89
N LEU A 162 12.65 -8.89 -6.45
CA LEU A 162 13.41 -8.83 -7.71
C LEU A 162 12.51 -8.51 -8.93
N GLY A 163 11.19 -8.51 -8.74
CA GLY A 163 10.23 -8.19 -9.80
C GLY A 163 10.05 -9.32 -10.80
N GLU A 164 10.36 -10.55 -10.40
CA GLU A 164 10.42 -11.70 -11.30
C GLU A 164 9.06 -12.37 -11.45
N PRO A 165 8.81 -13.03 -12.60
CA PRO A 165 7.75 -14.01 -12.71
C PRO A 165 7.94 -15.11 -11.67
N GLY A 166 6.84 -15.69 -11.22
CA GLY A 166 6.88 -16.77 -10.24
C GLY A 166 5.51 -17.03 -9.62
N PRO A 167 5.42 -18.01 -8.72
CA PRO A 167 4.18 -18.32 -8.03
C PRO A 167 3.77 -17.16 -7.10
N VAL A 168 2.49 -16.80 -7.15
CA VAL A 168 1.85 -15.78 -6.32
C VAL A 168 0.46 -16.24 -5.89
N LEU A 169 -0.09 -15.63 -4.84
CA LEU A 169 -1.50 -15.77 -4.49
C LEU A 169 -2.34 -14.93 -5.43
N LYS A 170 -3.23 -15.55 -6.20
CA LYS A 170 -4.34 -14.87 -6.85
C LYS A 170 -5.56 -14.95 -5.94
N ILE A 171 -6.12 -13.80 -5.58
CA ILE A 171 -7.33 -13.68 -4.77
C ILE A 171 -8.38 -12.92 -5.59
N THR A 172 -9.55 -13.52 -5.77
CA THR A 172 -10.71 -12.87 -6.38
C THR A 172 -11.86 -12.87 -5.38
N ALA A 173 -12.61 -11.78 -5.31
CA ALA A 173 -13.76 -11.66 -4.43
C ALA A 173 -14.85 -10.83 -5.10
N LYS A 174 -16.09 -11.28 -5.07
CA LYS A 174 -17.24 -10.61 -5.68
C LYS A 174 -18.47 -10.70 -4.80
N GLY A 175 -19.17 -9.58 -4.69
CA GLY A 175 -20.43 -9.47 -3.96
C GLY A 175 -20.20 -9.65 -2.46
N ARG A 176 -20.00 -8.59 -1.70
CA ARG A 176 -19.86 -8.66 -0.25
C ARG A 176 -21.17 -9.14 0.39
N LYS A 177 -21.04 -10.04 1.35
CA LYS A 177 -22.14 -10.53 2.23
C LYS A 177 -21.78 -10.52 3.71
N GLY A 178 -20.50 -10.38 4.04
CA GLY A 178 -20.02 -10.29 5.41
C GLY A 178 -19.79 -8.86 5.88
N SER A 179 -19.25 -8.76 7.09
CA SER A 179 -19.04 -7.49 7.80
C SER A 179 -17.79 -6.73 7.35
N GLU A 180 -16.80 -7.40 6.74
CA GLU A 180 -15.54 -6.78 6.37
C GLU A 180 -15.73 -6.00 5.06
N LYS A 181 -15.83 -4.67 5.17
CA LYS A 181 -16.04 -3.78 4.01
C LYS A 181 -14.79 -3.63 3.12
N SER A 182 -13.62 -3.88 3.70
CA SER A 182 -12.33 -3.76 3.01
C SER A 182 -11.81 -5.12 2.55
N PHE A 183 -11.37 -5.19 1.30
CA PHE A 183 -10.76 -6.39 0.72
C PHE A 183 -9.47 -6.77 1.46
N THR A 184 -8.64 -5.77 1.77
CA THR A 184 -7.38 -5.97 2.47
C THR A 184 -7.60 -6.32 3.94
N GLU A 185 -8.60 -5.73 4.59
CA GLU A 185 -8.96 -6.04 5.97
C GLU A 185 -9.44 -7.49 6.12
N CYS A 186 -10.28 -7.97 5.17
CA CYS A 186 -10.75 -9.35 5.15
C CYS A 186 -9.58 -10.35 5.06
N ILE A 187 -8.64 -10.13 4.14
CA ILE A 187 -7.43 -10.96 4.01
C ILE A 187 -6.61 -10.91 5.30
N ARG A 188 -6.33 -9.71 5.81
CA ARG A 188 -5.51 -9.50 7.00
C ARG A 188 -6.10 -10.17 8.24
N LYS A 189 -7.40 -9.98 8.51
CA LYS A 189 -8.08 -10.62 9.65
C LYS A 189 -8.16 -12.13 9.49
N GLY A 190 -8.33 -12.64 8.27
CA GLY A 190 -8.25 -14.07 7.97
C GLY A 190 -6.88 -14.65 8.34
N LEU A 191 -5.79 -13.97 7.96
CA LEU A 191 -4.43 -14.36 8.34
C LEU A 191 -4.19 -14.27 9.85
N ASN A 192 -4.63 -13.19 10.50
CA ASN A 192 -4.49 -13.06 11.95
C ASN A 192 -5.24 -14.17 12.70
N THR A 193 -6.46 -14.50 12.26
CA THR A 193 -7.24 -15.62 12.83
C THR A 193 -6.51 -16.95 12.68
N ALA A 194 -5.83 -17.17 11.55
CA ALA A 194 -5.13 -18.43 11.27
C ALA A 194 -3.79 -18.57 12.01
N TYR A 195 -3.08 -17.46 12.23
CA TYR A 195 -1.67 -17.49 12.67
C TYR A 195 -1.39 -16.79 14.01
N GLY A 196 -2.37 -16.07 14.57
CA GLY A 196 -2.22 -15.32 15.80
C GLY A 196 -1.29 -14.10 15.66
N ASN A 197 -0.89 -13.55 16.81
CA ASN A 197 0.01 -12.40 16.88
C ASN A 197 1.49 -12.82 16.98
N GLU A 198 1.73 -14.10 17.26
CA GLU A 198 3.04 -14.70 17.46
C GLU A 198 3.72 -15.03 16.13
N ARG A 199 2.93 -15.31 15.09
CA ARG A 199 3.42 -15.58 13.73
C ARG A 199 2.87 -14.54 12.75
N THR A 200 3.51 -13.38 12.71
CA THR A 200 3.18 -12.33 11.74
C THR A 200 3.36 -12.85 10.31
N ILE A 201 2.29 -12.71 9.51
CA ILE A 201 2.30 -12.90 8.06
C ILE A 201 2.22 -11.51 7.42
N SER A 202 3.15 -11.20 6.53
CA SER A 202 3.15 -9.93 5.82
C SER A 202 3.05 -10.17 4.32
N LEU A 203 2.10 -9.50 3.68
CA LEU A 203 1.86 -9.59 2.25
C LEU A 203 2.11 -8.24 1.59
N GLY A 204 2.59 -8.30 0.35
CA GLY A 204 2.57 -7.16 -0.54
C GLY A 204 2.17 -7.58 -1.95
N GLY A 205 1.68 -6.62 -2.73
CA GLY A 205 1.17 -6.91 -4.06
C GLY A 205 0.29 -5.80 -4.61
N ALA A 206 -0.51 -6.16 -5.61
CA ALA A 206 -1.43 -5.25 -6.26
C ALA A 206 -2.80 -5.91 -6.45
N PHE A 207 -3.86 -5.11 -6.37
CA PHE A 207 -5.20 -5.55 -6.73
C PHE A 207 -5.92 -4.50 -7.54
N VAL A 208 -6.96 -4.91 -8.26
CA VAL A 208 -7.86 -4.03 -8.99
C VAL A 208 -9.27 -4.18 -8.43
N VAL A 209 -9.93 -3.04 -8.17
CA VAL A 209 -11.39 -2.98 -8.05
C VAL A 209 -11.92 -3.05 -9.47
N LYS A 210 -12.46 -4.19 -9.88
CA LYS A 210 -12.89 -4.46 -11.27
C LYS A 210 -14.29 -3.95 -11.58
N ALA A 211 -15.17 -3.98 -10.60
CA ALA A 211 -16.56 -3.54 -10.69
C ALA A 211 -16.98 -2.88 -9.38
N GLY A 212 -17.98 -2.01 -9.45
CA GLY A 212 -18.47 -1.21 -8.33
C GLY A 212 -17.60 0.01 -8.01
N LYS A 213 -17.85 0.60 -6.83
CA LYS A 213 -17.12 1.74 -6.28
C LYS A 213 -16.46 1.44 -4.94
N ALA A 214 -15.39 2.15 -4.67
CA ALA A 214 -14.72 2.14 -3.37
C ALA A 214 -14.46 3.57 -2.89
N THR A 215 -14.36 3.72 -1.57
CA THR A 215 -14.07 4.97 -0.88
C THR A 215 -12.57 5.11 -0.66
N TYR A 216 -12.06 6.29 -0.96
CA TYR A 216 -10.66 6.66 -0.82
C TYR A 216 -10.57 7.98 -0.05
N HIS A 217 -9.47 8.20 0.66
CA HIS A 217 -9.13 9.55 1.10
C HIS A 217 -7.96 10.13 0.31
N ILE A 218 -7.94 11.45 0.20
CA ILE A 218 -6.82 12.22 -0.31
C ILE A 218 -6.56 13.32 0.72
N MET A 219 -5.36 13.34 1.28
CA MET A 219 -4.92 14.46 2.08
C MET A 219 -4.89 15.72 1.21
N PRO A 220 -5.61 16.80 1.57
CA PRO A 220 -5.38 18.09 0.94
C PRO A 220 -4.02 18.64 1.37
N ASP A 221 -3.71 19.85 0.95
CA ASP A 221 -2.45 20.48 1.34
C ASP A 221 -2.33 20.60 2.87
N PHE A 222 -1.08 20.76 3.36
CA PHE A 222 -0.84 20.90 4.78
C PHE A 222 -1.65 22.06 5.38
N PRO A 223 -2.21 21.91 6.60
CA PRO A 223 -2.96 22.99 7.24
C PRO A 223 -2.11 24.25 7.38
N ALA A 224 -2.77 25.40 7.45
CA ALA A 224 -2.09 26.65 7.74
C ALA A 224 -1.46 26.60 9.15
N GLU A 225 -0.43 27.41 9.37
CA GLU A 225 0.28 27.44 10.66
C GLU A 225 -0.65 27.79 11.85
N SER A 226 -1.71 28.57 11.60
CA SER A 226 -2.75 28.90 12.59
C SER A 226 -3.60 27.70 13.04
N ASP A 227 -3.66 26.65 12.22
CA ASP A 227 -4.47 25.46 12.44
C ASP A 227 -3.63 24.29 13.01
N LEU A 228 -2.33 24.54 13.27
CA LEU A 228 -1.40 23.56 13.81
C LEU A 228 -0.93 23.93 15.24
N PRO A 229 -0.60 22.93 16.07
CA PRO A 229 -0.69 21.50 15.82
C PRO A 229 -2.13 20.99 15.82
N PHE A 230 -2.39 19.87 15.14
CA PHE A 230 -3.63 19.12 15.32
C PHE A 230 -3.78 18.75 16.80
N LYS A 231 -4.94 19.05 17.38
CA LYS A 231 -5.22 18.78 18.81
C LYS A 231 -5.42 17.31 19.08
N ASP A 232 -6.07 16.61 18.15
CA ASP A 232 -6.38 15.20 18.24
C ASP A 232 -6.55 14.56 16.85
N ARG A 233 -6.78 13.25 16.84
CA ARG A 233 -6.97 12.48 15.61
C ARG A 233 -8.26 12.83 14.86
N LYS A 234 -9.27 13.36 15.53
CA LYS A 234 -10.53 13.78 14.89
C LYS A 234 -10.32 15.02 14.03
N GLU A 235 -9.41 15.91 14.42
CA GLU A 235 -9.03 17.04 13.57
C GLU A 235 -8.32 16.58 12.29
N VAL A 236 -7.49 15.54 12.35
CA VAL A 236 -6.91 14.91 11.14
C VAL A 236 -8.02 14.32 10.27
N GLU A 237 -8.95 13.55 10.84
CA GLU A 237 -10.09 12.97 10.10
C GLU A 237 -10.96 14.03 9.41
N LYS A 238 -11.17 15.18 10.04
CA LYS A 238 -11.91 16.31 9.43
C LYS A 238 -11.13 17.02 8.32
N TRP A 239 -9.80 16.99 8.38
CA TRP A 239 -8.92 17.57 7.36
C TRP A 239 -8.82 16.66 6.12
N LEU A 240 -8.91 15.34 6.29
CA LEU A 240 -8.96 14.40 5.17
C LEU A 240 -10.19 14.65 4.29
N THR A 241 -10.02 14.52 2.98
CA THR A 241 -11.14 14.55 2.01
C THR A 241 -11.42 13.14 1.53
N PHE A 242 -12.69 12.72 1.51
CA PHE A 242 -13.12 11.38 1.13
C PHE A 242 -13.87 11.40 -0.20
N HIS A 243 -13.60 10.42 -1.06
CA HIS A 243 -14.08 10.35 -2.43
C HIS A 243 -14.45 8.92 -2.79
N ASP A 244 -15.60 8.74 -3.44
CA ASP A 244 -15.97 7.47 -4.05
C ASP A 244 -15.64 7.49 -5.54
N PHE A 245 -14.92 6.47 -6.00
CA PHE A 245 -14.55 6.35 -7.41
C PHE A 245 -15.09 5.06 -8.03
N ASP A 246 -15.57 5.20 -9.26
CA ASP A 246 -15.90 4.08 -10.13
C ASP A 246 -14.65 3.29 -10.52
N SER A 247 -14.80 1.97 -10.53
CA SER A 247 -13.85 1.03 -11.13
C SER A 247 -13.59 1.32 -12.63
N PRO A 248 -12.44 0.87 -13.18
CA PRO A 248 -11.35 0.21 -12.47
C PRO A 248 -10.45 1.19 -11.71
N VAL A 249 -9.99 0.77 -10.53
CA VAL A 249 -8.94 1.43 -9.75
C VAL A 249 -7.94 0.36 -9.27
N VAL A 250 -6.65 0.58 -9.49
CA VAL A 250 -5.57 -0.34 -9.08
C VAL A 250 -4.98 0.13 -7.77
N GLY A 251 -4.98 -0.74 -6.76
CA GLY A 251 -4.36 -0.53 -5.46
C GLY A 251 -3.02 -1.26 -5.35
N LEU A 252 -2.01 -0.58 -4.82
CA LEU A 252 -0.72 -1.13 -4.42
C LEU A 252 -0.72 -1.26 -2.90
N CYS A 253 -0.49 -2.47 -2.41
CA CYS A 253 -0.86 -2.85 -1.06
C CYS A 253 0.31 -3.45 -0.29
N VAL A 254 0.43 -3.04 0.96
CA VAL A 254 1.22 -3.70 2.00
C VAL A 254 0.30 -3.96 3.19
N LEU A 255 0.29 -5.20 3.71
CA LEU A 255 -0.47 -5.56 4.91
C LEU A 255 0.28 -6.56 5.79
N HIS A 256 -0.04 -6.52 7.08
CA HIS A 256 0.53 -7.37 8.12
C HIS A 256 -0.61 -7.98 8.94
N SER A 257 -0.58 -9.29 9.19
CA SER A 257 -1.57 -9.93 10.06
C SER A 257 -1.48 -9.42 11.50
N ALA A 258 -0.28 -9.06 11.97
CA ALA A 258 0.00 -8.51 13.30
C ALA A 258 1.32 -7.73 13.31
N ASP A 259 1.48 -6.78 14.24
CA ASP A 259 2.78 -6.19 14.56
C ASP A 259 3.62 -7.20 15.35
N PRO A 260 4.81 -7.63 14.85
CA PRO A 260 5.64 -8.63 15.52
C PRO A 260 5.96 -8.26 16.98
N GLY A 261 5.34 -9.00 17.90
CA GLY A 261 5.49 -8.77 19.34
C GLY A 261 4.99 -7.40 19.82
N ASN A 262 4.24 -6.66 18.99
CA ASN A 262 3.78 -5.29 19.23
C ASN A 262 4.95 -4.31 19.53
N LYS A 263 6.05 -4.45 18.79
CA LYS A 263 7.31 -3.70 19.05
C LYS A 263 7.73 -2.77 17.93
N MET A 264 7.32 -3.03 16.69
CA MET A 264 7.84 -2.29 15.54
C MET A 264 7.03 -1.02 15.23
N GLY A 265 5.80 -0.92 15.76
CA GLY A 265 4.88 0.19 15.49
C GLY A 265 4.48 0.22 14.02
N LEU A 266 4.13 -0.94 13.46
CA LEU A 266 3.85 -1.09 12.03
C LEU A 266 2.53 -0.42 11.64
N ARG A 267 2.50 0.12 10.42
CA ARG A 267 1.24 0.39 9.73
C ARG A 267 0.65 -0.95 9.23
N ILE A 268 -0.27 -1.49 10.01
CA ILE A 268 -0.85 -2.83 9.84
C ILE A 268 -1.46 -3.08 8.44
N GLU A 269 -2.01 -2.06 7.79
CA GLU A 269 -2.40 -2.11 6.39
C GLU A 269 -2.28 -0.72 5.75
N HIS A 270 -1.81 -0.69 4.50
CA HIS A 270 -1.66 0.54 3.73
C HIS A 270 -1.79 0.24 2.24
N THR A 271 -2.80 0.84 1.61
CA THR A 271 -3.05 0.70 0.16
C THR A 271 -3.29 2.06 -0.45
N HIS A 272 -2.45 2.44 -1.41
CA HIS A 272 -2.69 3.60 -2.26
C HIS A 272 -3.04 3.14 -3.66
N ALA A 273 -3.96 3.86 -4.30
CA ALA A 273 -4.58 3.42 -5.53
C ALA A 273 -4.65 4.54 -6.56
N PHE A 274 -4.75 4.16 -7.82
CA PHE A 274 -4.87 5.07 -8.95
C PHE A 274 -5.67 4.44 -10.09
N SER A 275 -6.29 5.26 -10.92
CA SER A 275 -6.99 4.78 -12.10
C SER A 275 -5.99 4.30 -13.16
N PRO A 276 -6.12 3.06 -13.67
CA PRO A 276 -5.29 2.58 -14.77
C PRO A 276 -5.69 3.18 -16.12
N LEU A 277 -6.78 3.95 -16.18
CA LEU A 277 -7.32 4.55 -17.41
C LEU A 277 -6.99 6.05 -17.55
N GLY A 278 -6.10 6.58 -16.69
CA GLY A 278 -5.74 8.00 -16.70
C GLY A 278 -6.84 8.94 -16.21
N LYS A 279 -7.86 8.42 -15.51
CA LYS A 279 -8.86 9.26 -14.83
C LYS A 279 -8.28 9.85 -13.55
N ASN A 280 -8.82 10.99 -13.11
CA ASN A 280 -8.51 11.60 -11.82
C ASN A 280 -9.22 10.86 -10.67
N ALA A 281 -8.86 9.59 -10.47
CA ALA A 281 -9.41 8.72 -9.43
C ALA A 281 -8.26 7.95 -8.76
N GLY A 282 -8.23 7.96 -7.43
CA GLY A 282 -7.16 7.34 -6.64
C GLY A 282 -7.05 7.94 -5.24
N GLY A 283 -5.99 7.58 -4.53
CA GLY A 283 -5.73 8.03 -3.16
C GLY A 283 -5.55 6.83 -2.22
N HIS A 284 -5.72 7.06 -0.92
CA HIS A 284 -5.65 6.03 0.09
C HIS A 284 -6.95 5.22 0.15
N TYR A 285 -6.88 3.94 -0.20
CA TYR A 285 -8.04 3.03 -0.18
C TYR A 285 -8.51 2.74 1.25
N HIS A 286 -9.82 2.80 1.46
CA HIS A 286 -10.45 2.36 2.71
C HIS A 286 -11.25 1.09 2.52
N TYR A 287 -12.38 1.18 1.82
CA TYR A 287 -13.37 0.11 1.73
C TYR A 287 -14.29 0.28 0.52
N GLU A 288 -15.11 -0.71 0.25
CA GLU A 288 -16.25 -0.63 -0.66
C GLU A 288 -17.20 0.53 -0.29
N ALA A 289 -17.62 1.32 -1.28
CA ALA A 289 -18.56 2.42 -1.06
C ALA A 289 -19.98 1.93 -0.71
N GLU A 290 -20.78 2.80 -0.10
CA GLU A 290 -22.13 2.43 0.35
C GLU A 290 -23.05 2.02 -0.82
N GLY A 291 -23.73 0.89 -0.69
CA GLY A 291 -24.68 0.38 -1.70
C GLY A 291 -24.04 -0.44 -2.81
N GLU A 292 -22.74 -0.70 -2.75
CA GLU A 292 -21.99 -1.45 -3.77
C GLU A 292 -21.83 -2.95 -3.43
N GLU A 293 -22.46 -3.41 -2.34
CA GLU A 293 -22.33 -4.77 -1.78
C GLU A 293 -22.43 -5.85 -2.85
N ASP A 294 -23.43 -5.75 -3.71
CA ASP A 294 -23.77 -6.82 -4.66
C ASP A 294 -22.87 -6.83 -5.91
N ILE A 295 -22.25 -5.70 -6.24
CA ILE A 295 -21.56 -5.49 -7.51
C ILE A 295 -20.05 -5.35 -7.38
N ILE A 296 -19.54 -5.05 -6.18
CA ILE A 296 -18.10 -4.95 -5.94
C ILE A 296 -17.39 -6.23 -6.39
N GLU A 297 -16.31 -6.06 -7.14
CA GLU A 297 -15.47 -7.17 -7.59
C GLU A 297 -14.00 -6.80 -7.48
N TYR A 298 -13.21 -7.67 -6.86
CA TYR A 298 -11.79 -7.53 -6.65
C TYR A 298 -11.03 -8.66 -7.34
N GLU A 299 -9.85 -8.33 -7.87
CA GLU A 299 -8.85 -9.31 -8.30
C GLU A 299 -7.47 -8.81 -7.89
N GLY A 300 -6.74 -9.60 -7.12
CA GLY A 300 -5.43 -9.24 -6.59
C GLY A 300 -4.41 -10.35 -6.69
N TYR A 301 -3.15 -9.93 -6.76
CA TYR A 301 -1.96 -10.75 -6.79
C TYR A 301 -1.04 -10.33 -5.65
N PHE A 302 -0.71 -11.28 -4.78
CA PHE A 302 0.07 -11.03 -3.57
C PHE A 302 1.16 -12.08 -3.38
N ASN A 303 2.22 -11.70 -2.68
CA ASN A 303 3.28 -12.59 -2.27
C ASN A 303 3.70 -12.29 -0.82
N THR A 304 4.35 -13.26 -0.16
CA THR A 304 4.75 -13.16 1.25
C THR A 304 6.14 -12.55 1.38
N ALA A 305 6.30 -11.63 2.32
CA ALA A 305 7.63 -11.12 2.68
C ALA A 305 8.36 -12.08 3.63
N ARG A 306 9.68 -12.11 3.52
CA ARG A 306 10.59 -12.88 4.40
C ARG A 306 11.28 -12.01 5.44
N ALA A 307 11.20 -10.68 5.30
CA ALA A 307 11.72 -9.73 6.26
C ALA A 307 10.92 -8.42 6.24
N ILE A 308 10.86 -7.77 7.40
CA ILE A 308 10.35 -6.42 7.58
C ILE A 308 11.53 -5.53 7.98
N TYR A 309 11.70 -4.41 7.29
CA TYR A 309 12.67 -3.37 7.58
C TYR A 309 11.91 -2.17 8.10
N ARG A 310 12.04 -1.91 9.41
CA ARG A 310 11.51 -0.70 10.03
C ARG A 310 12.57 0.37 9.98
N ILE A 311 12.32 1.41 9.18
CA ILE A 311 13.32 2.42 8.83
C ILE A 311 12.88 3.77 9.40
N ASP A 312 13.79 4.44 10.10
CA ASP A 312 13.57 5.75 10.72
C ASP A 312 12.25 5.83 11.49
N SER A 313 11.97 4.79 12.29
CA SER A 313 10.78 4.77 13.14
C SER A 313 10.80 5.99 14.06
N PRO A 314 9.76 6.85 14.01
CA PRO A 314 9.70 8.03 14.83
C PRO A 314 9.60 7.61 16.30
N ALA A 315 10.28 8.35 17.18
CA ALA A 315 10.10 8.14 18.61
C ALA A 315 8.60 8.22 18.93
N ASN A 316 8.10 7.26 19.71
CA ASN A 316 6.70 7.24 20.15
C ASN A 316 6.36 8.59 20.77
N VAL A 317 5.69 9.46 20.01
CA VAL A 317 4.95 10.56 20.58
C VAL A 317 3.79 9.86 21.25
N LYS A 318 3.90 9.64 22.57
CA LYS A 318 2.73 9.31 23.40
C LYS A 318 1.74 10.46 23.19
N GLY A 319 0.81 10.26 22.26
CA GLY A 319 -0.41 11.04 22.16
C GLY A 319 -1.41 10.51 23.16
#